data_AF-T0RP79-F1
#
_entry.id   AF-T0RP79-F1
#
_cell.length_a   1.000
_cell.length_b   1.000
_cell.length_c   1.000
_cell.angle_alpha   90.00
_cell.angle_beta   90.00
_cell.angle_gamma   90.00
#
_symmetry.space_group_name_H-M   'P 1'
#
loop_
_entity.id
_entity.type
_entity.pdbx_description
1 polymer ?
#
loop_
_entity_poly.entity_id
_entity_poly.type
_entity_poly.pdbx_seq_one_letter_code
_entity_poly.pdbx_strand_id
1 'polypeptide(L)'
;MGEMVTTYRDLVPTSTTITRGVRMALVYRLGMVDYSVDDFPRPCNLNDGIDAFKRIAHMPLHTLQRIAAPADFLRFEFLEGLDTSLVDKLLATEPYDTAFAQESPEDDVSDDYDDEEDNGYEPKIENEVAVCMLHPRCQIHADVVAARIGSCVDAVLNDSTPMDYHLFECPPVALVFWLERYRCTLLGLDAVLPLVTESIANNTMDQYGRRRLAPAICGLLSRWYQAPPSRSAFFEDIPIDSAPRLLASLAGITKDAVFPRLDQPFVCEPIKGCYHHALDQHRLLPENDSNPEMLCWFATHVVLLDWYIDEGAPNAAGGNYLSTFLPPSMILAVESFLYVRHLGTLTLMKKKRMARKMSRTFPKRS
;
A
#
# COMPACT_ATOMS: atom_id res chain seq x y z
N MET A 1 15.90 15.06 36.63
CA MET A 1 14.49 15.02 36.18
C MET A 1 14.35 13.70 35.46
N GLY A 2 13.64 12.72 36.04
CA GLY A 2 13.54 11.38 35.44
C GLY A 2 12.40 11.37 34.42
N GLU A 3 12.70 11.15 33.15
CA GLU A 3 11.69 10.92 32.13
C GLU A 3 11.39 9.42 32.07
N MET A 4 10.12 9.05 32.20
CA MET A 4 9.65 7.67 32.16
C MET A 4 8.52 7.57 31.13
N VAL A 5 8.72 6.73 30.12
CA VAL A 5 7.68 6.42 29.13
C VAL A 5 6.85 5.26 29.66
N THR A 6 5.55 5.47 29.89
CA THR A 6 4.62 4.41 30.28
C THR A 6 3.25 4.69 29.68
N THR A 7 2.60 3.63 29.18
CA THR A 7 1.25 3.67 28.63
C THR A 7 0.22 3.47 29.75
N TYR A 8 -0.68 4.43 29.94
CA TYR A 8 -1.67 4.41 31.03
C TYR A 8 -3.07 4.06 30.53
N ARG A 9 -3.76 3.16 31.24
CA ARG A 9 -5.09 2.63 30.86
C ARG A 9 -6.26 3.36 31.53
N ASP A 10 -6.03 4.08 32.63
CA ASP A 10 -7.10 4.65 33.47
C ASP A 10 -7.10 6.20 33.51
N LEU A 11 -6.66 6.84 32.42
CA LEU A 11 -6.98 8.25 32.21
C LEU A 11 -8.44 8.35 31.77
N VAL A 12 -9.26 9.06 32.54
CA VAL A 12 -10.58 9.51 32.10
C VAL A 12 -10.40 10.87 31.43
N PRO A 13 -10.28 10.96 30.09
CA PRO A 13 -10.25 12.26 29.42
C PRO A 13 -11.63 12.90 29.55
N THR A 14 -11.71 14.02 30.26
CA THR A 14 -12.90 14.88 30.25
C THR A 14 -12.93 15.67 28.94
N SER A 15 -13.61 15.12 27.93
CA SER A 15 -13.92 15.79 26.66
C SER A 15 -15.41 16.12 26.58
N THR A 16 -15.76 17.21 25.91
CA THR A 16 -17.16 17.51 25.53
C THR A 16 -17.73 16.39 24.65
N THR A 17 -19.04 16.15 24.77
CA THR A 17 -19.75 15.06 24.10
C THR A 17 -19.69 15.19 22.58
N ILE A 18 -19.26 14.13 21.90
CA ILE A 18 -19.18 14.08 20.44
C ILE A 18 -20.49 13.51 19.90
N THR A 19 -21.15 14.22 19.00
CA THR A 19 -22.44 13.79 18.42
C THR A 19 -22.29 12.89 17.19
N ARG A 20 -21.10 12.81 16.56
CA ARG A 20 -20.72 11.83 15.52
C ARG A 20 -19.19 11.79 15.28
N GLY A 21 -18.62 10.60 15.07
CA GLY A 21 -17.19 10.34 14.79
C GLY A 21 -16.42 9.64 15.92
N VAL A 22 -15.19 9.19 15.67
CA VAL A 22 -14.26 8.60 16.66
C VAL A 22 -13.07 9.56 16.85
N ARG A 23 -12.77 9.94 18.09
CA ARG A 23 -11.49 10.59 18.43
C ARG A 23 -10.57 9.56 19.05
N MET A 24 -9.36 9.43 18.52
CA MET A 24 -8.27 8.72 19.19
C MET A 24 -7.26 9.77 19.64
N ALA A 25 -7.00 9.83 20.95
CA ALA A 25 -5.91 10.62 21.50
C ALA A 25 -4.78 9.64 21.81
N LEU A 26 -3.65 9.82 21.14
CA LEU A 26 -2.45 9.02 21.34
C LEU A 26 -1.61 9.76 22.39
N VAL A 27 -1.85 9.44 23.66
CA VAL A 27 -1.20 10.11 24.80
C VAL A 27 0.14 9.42 25.07
N TYR A 28 1.23 10.01 24.57
CA TYR A 28 2.58 9.47 24.74
C TYR A 28 3.30 9.96 26.00
N ARG A 29 2.79 11.02 26.66
CA ARG A 29 3.44 11.63 27.81
C ARG A 29 2.41 12.16 28.81
N LEU A 30 2.42 11.60 30.02
CA LEU A 30 1.91 12.29 31.20
C LEU A 30 3.12 12.91 31.91
N GLY A 31 3.30 14.22 31.77
CA GLY A 31 4.08 14.96 32.75
C GLY A 31 3.17 15.20 33.95
N MET A 32 3.29 14.46 35.04
CA MET A 32 2.73 14.93 36.30
C MET A 32 3.65 16.00 36.92
N VAL A 33 3.01 16.89 37.66
CA VAL A 33 3.60 17.98 38.42
C VAL A 33 3.26 17.66 39.87
N ASP A 34 4.28 17.56 40.72
CA ASP A 34 4.26 17.02 42.10
C ASP A 34 4.04 15.50 42.24
N TYR A 35 5.01 14.79 42.87
CA TYR A 35 4.94 13.35 43.07
C TYR A 35 5.38 12.92 44.48
N SER A 36 4.63 11.97 45.04
CA SER A 36 5.08 11.07 46.11
C SER A 36 5.59 9.76 45.48
N VAL A 37 6.62 9.13 46.05
CA VAL A 37 7.28 7.92 45.50
C VAL A 37 6.32 6.71 45.43
N ASP A 38 5.17 6.75 46.09
CA ASP A 38 4.21 5.66 46.16
C ASP A 38 3.16 5.67 45.03
N ASP A 39 3.06 6.74 44.25
CA ASP A 39 2.05 6.89 43.19
C ASP A 39 2.55 6.50 41.79
N PHE A 40 3.66 5.77 41.68
CA PHE A 40 4.15 5.31 40.37
C PHE A 40 3.11 4.41 39.72
N PRO A 41 2.51 4.84 38.60
CA PRO A 41 1.64 3.95 37.85
C PRO A 41 2.46 2.75 37.39
N ARG A 42 1.95 1.56 37.69
CA ARG A 42 2.68 0.31 37.46
C ARG A 42 3.08 0.22 35.98
N PRO A 43 4.30 -0.22 35.66
CA PRO A 43 4.69 -0.46 34.27
C PRO A 43 3.65 -1.35 33.61
N CYS A 44 3.28 -1.02 32.38
CA CYS A 44 2.32 -1.82 31.63
C CYS A 44 2.83 -3.25 31.51
N ASN A 45 1.92 -4.22 31.61
CA ASN A 45 2.29 -5.62 31.44
C ASN A 45 2.90 -5.79 30.03
N LEU A 46 3.98 -6.57 29.93
CA LEU A 46 4.62 -6.92 28.66
C LEU A 46 3.60 -7.34 27.59
N ASN A 47 2.62 -8.17 27.99
CA ASN A 47 1.56 -8.64 27.09
C ASN A 47 0.66 -7.51 26.60
N ASP A 48 0.35 -6.52 27.45
CA ASP A 48 -0.46 -5.38 27.05
C ASP A 48 0.27 -4.51 26.01
N GLY A 49 1.60 -4.36 26.17
CA GLY A 49 2.44 -3.67 25.20
C GLY A 49 2.48 -4.39 23.84
N ILE A 50 2.67 -5.71 23.86
CA ILE A 50 2.62 -6.54 22.65
C ILE A 50 1.25 -6.42 21.96
N ASP A 51 0.16 -6.51 22.73
CA ASP A 51 -1.20 -6.39 22.18
C ASP A 51 -1.47 -5.00 21.61
N ALA A 52 -0.91 -3.94 22.20
CA ALA A 52 -1.00 -2.59 21.67
C ALA A 52 -0.27 -2.44 20.33
N PHE A 53 0.99 -2.91 20.24
CA PHE A 53 1.74 -2.90 18.97
C PHE A 53 1.06 -3.76 17.92
N LYS A 54 0.52 -4.93 18.28
CA LYS A 54 -0.29 -5.75 17.36
C LYS A 54 -1.49 -4.96 16.86
N ARG A 55 -2.25 -4.26 17.71
CA ARG A 55 -3.37 -3.42 17.25
C ARG A 55 -2.92 -2.34 16.27
N ILE A 56 -1.81 -1.66 16.53
CA ILE A 56 -1.25 -0.64 15.62
C ILE A 56 -0.85 -1.26 14.28
N ALA A 57 -0.21 -2.43 14.29
CA ALA A 57 0.14 -3.16 13.07
C ALA A 57 -1.07 -3.50 12.19
N HIS A 58 -2.26 -3.65 12.77
CA HIS A 58 -3.51 -3.91 12.05
C HIS A 58 -4.29 -2.64 11.67
N MET A 59 -3.89 -1.44 12.13
CA MET A 59 -4.53 -0.20 11.73
C MET A 59 -4.30 0.09 10.23
N PRO A 60 -5.16 0.89 9.58
CA PRO A 60 -4.92 1.37 8.22
C PRO A 60 -3.55 2.06 8.09
N LEU A 61 -3.02 2.10 6.87
CA LEU A 61 -1.68 2.64 6.61
C LEU A 61 -1.52 4.03 7.23
N HIS A 62 -0.49 4.17 8.04
CA HIS A 62 -0.11 5.44 8.64
C HIS A 62 0.74 6.22 7.64
N THR A 63 0.68 7.55 7.70
CA THR A 63 1.58 8.42 6.94
C THR A 63 3.03 8.25 7.39
N LEU A 64 3.24 7.86 8.65
CA LEU A 64 4.53 7.62 9.26
C LEU A 64 4.86 6.14 9.13
N GLN A 65 5.90 5.82 8.36
CA GLN A 65 6.29 4.44 8.06
C GLN A 65 7.50 4.00 8.89
N ARG A 66 8.39 4.94 9.21
CA ARG A 66 9.65 4.76 9.93
C ARG A 66 9.63 5.58 11.20
N ILE A 67 9.75 4.91 12.33
CA ILE A 67 9.79 5.56 13.64
C ILE A 67 11.17 5.29 14.24
N ALA A 68 11.88 6.34 14.62
CA ALA A 68 13.13 6.28 15.34
C ALA A 68 12.90 6.43 16.85
N ALA A 69 13.73 5.79 17.66
CA ALA A 69 13.89 6.06 19.07
C ALA A 69 15.36 6.44 19.29
N PRO A 70 15.68 7.53 19.99
CA PRO A 70 17.08 7.86 20.27
C PRO A 70 17.79 6.70 20.98
N ALA A 71 19.04 6.44 20.61
CA ALA A 71 19.85 5.39 21.23
C ALA A 71 21.31 5.84 21.36
N ASP A 72 22.00 5.34 22.39
CA ASP A 72 23.40 5.73 22.65
C ASP A 72 24.41 4.89 21.86
N PHE A 73 24.01 3.70 21.38
CA PHE A 73 24.92 2.71 20.80
C PHE A 73 24.36 2.05 19.54
N LEU A 74 25.26 1.77 18.58
CA LEU A 74 24.97 1.15 17.27
C LEU A 74 24.92 -0.39 17.30
N ARG A 75 24.68 -1.00 18.47
CA ARG A 75 24.78 -2.45 18.65
C ARG A 75 23.75 -2.97 19.65
N PHE A 76 23.10 -4.07 19.29
CA PHE A 76 22.02 -4.65 20.09
C PHE A 76 22.52 -5.24 21.40
N GLU A 77 23.79 -5.69 21.45
CA GLU A 77 24.40 -6.25 22.65
C GLU A 77 24.63 -5.22 23.76
N PHE A 78 24.59 -3.92 23.43
CA PHE A 78 24.75 -2.82 24.38
C PHE A 78 23.44 -2.15 24.75
N LEU A 79 22.30 -2.67 24.29
CA LEU A 79 21.01 -2.18 24.75
C LEU A 79 20.78 -2.58 26.20
N GLU A 80 20.42 -1.60 27.02
CA GLU A 80 20.05 -1.82 28.42
C GLU A 80 18.67 -1.20 28.71
N GLY A 81 18.03 -1.70 29.77
CA GLY A 81 16.82 -1.10 30.32
C GLY A 81 15.64 -1.02 29.34
N LEU A 82 15.25 0.21 29.00
CA LEU A 82 14.04 0.49 28.22
C LEU A 82 14.19 0.10 26.74
N ASP A 83 15.37 0.30 26.17
CA ASP A 83 15.61 0.05 24.75
C ASP A 83 15.58 -1.45 24.45
N THR A 84 16.20 -2.27 25.31
CA THR A 84 16.09 -3.74 25.23
C THR A 84 14.62 -4.17 25.32
N SER A 85 13.85 -3.58 26.25
CA SER A 85 12.43 -3.90 26.41
C SER A 85 11.60 -3.52 25.18
N LEU A 86 11.92 -2.39 24.54
CA LEU A 86 11.26 -1.94 23.32
C LEU A 86 11.55 -2.91 22.16
N VAL A 87 12.81 -3.25 21.94
CA VAL A 87 13.23 -4.20 20.90
C VAL A 87 12.57 -5.56 21.11
N ASP A 88 12.61 -6.09 22.34
CA ASP A 88 11.98 -7.37 22.66
C ASP A 88 10.47 -7.37 22.39
N LYS A 89 9.78 -6.28 22.72
CA LYS A 89 8.33 -6.12 22.43
C LYS A 89 8.05 -6.06 20.94
N LEU A 90 8.81 -5.26 20.19
CA LEU A 90 8.66 -5.14 18.74
C LEU A 90 8.88 -6.50 18.08
N LEU A 91 9.96 -7.20 18.42
CA LEU A 91 10.27 -8.52 17.88
C LEU A 91 9.26 -9.59 18.31
N ALA A 92 8.73 -9.52 19.53
CA ALA A 92 7.70 -10.45 20.01
C ALA A 92 6.34 -10.25 19.34
N THR A 93 6.10 -9.08 18.73
CA THR A 93 4.85 -8.85 18.00
C THR A 93 4.81 -9.62 16.68
N GLU A 94 5.97 -9.79 16.02
CA GLU A 94 6.25 -10.36 14.68
C GLU A 94 6.15 -9.37 13.49
N PRO A 95 5.13 -8.49 13.35
CA PRO A 95 5.00 -7.57 12.21
C PRO A 95 5.98 -6.41 12.15
N TYR A 96 6.95 -6.28 13.06
CA TYR A 96 7.87 -5.16 13.09
C TYR A 96 9.29 -5.59 12.76
N ASP A 97 9.88 -4.84 11.85
CA ASP A 97 11.31 -4.85 11.60
C ASP A 97 11.99 -3.83 12.50
N THR A 98 13.22 -4.12 12.91
CA THR A 98 13.98 -3.24 13.80
C THR A 98 15.43 -3.20 13.35
N ALA A 99 16.01 -2.00 13.37
CA ALA A 99 17.38 -1.72 12.97
C ALA A 99 17.98 -0.64 13.87
N PHE A 100 19.31 -0.59 13.96
CA PHE A 100 19.98 0.65 14.27
C PHE A 100 20.21 1.46 13.00
N ALA A 101 20.05 2.77 13.13
CA ALA A 101 20.50 3.74 12.16
C ALA A 101 21.56 4.64 12.79
N GLN A 102 22.59 4.94 12.01
CA GLN A 102 23.48 6.07 12.24
C GLN A 102 23.18 7.10 11.17
N GLU A 103 23.00 8.35 11.57
CA GLU A 103 22.75 9.46 10.65
C GLU A 103 24.08 10.01 10.11
N SER A 104 24.05 10.59 8.90
CA SER A 104 25.23 11.24 8.34
C SER A 104 25.52 12.55 9.09
N PRO A 105 26.77 12.79 9.53
CA PRO A 105 27.15 14.16 9.88
C PRO A 105 27.01 15.02 8.61
N GLU A 106 26.55 16.27 8.74
CA GLU A 106 26.62 17.22 7.64
C GLU A 106 28.10 17.35 7.21
N ASP A 107 28.37 17.11 5.92
CA ASP A 107 29.67 17.42 5.34
C ASP A 107 29.82 18.94 5.42
N ASP A 108 30.62 19.40 6.37
CA ASP A 108 30.91 20.82 6.61
C ASP A 108 31.71 21.34 5.42
N VAL A 109 31.02 21.64 4.31
CA VAL A 109 31.60 22.31 3.14
C VAL A 109 31.79 23.77 3.54
N SER A 110 32.82 24.01 4.33
CA SER A 110 33.22 25.34 4.78
C SER A 110 33.81 26.12 3.61
N ASP A 111 32.98 26.91 2.93
CA ASP A 111 33.47 27.96 2.05
C ASP A 111 33.78 29.22 2.89
N ASP A 112 35.03 29.34 3.33
CA ASP A 112 35.80 30.58 3.57
C ASP A 112 35.08 31.79 4.22
N TYR A 113 34.55 31.65 5.45
CA TYR A 113 34.23 32.82 6.28
C TYR A 113 35.07 32.82 7.56
N ASP A 114 36.13 33.65 7.54
CA ASP A 114 37.04 34.01 8.65
C ASP A 114 36.33 34.80 9.78
N ASP A 115 35.22 34.28 10.33
CA ASP A 115 34.64 34.84 11.56
C ASP A 115 35.20 34.08 12.77
N GLU A 116 36.29 34.62 13.34
CA GLU A 116 37.04 34.09 14.51
C GLU A 116 36.25 34.13 15.86
N GLU A 117 34.91 34.14 15.84
CA GLU A 117 34.15 33.99 17.08
C GLU A 117 33.85 32.50 17.33
N ASP A 118 34.71 31.91 18.18
CA ASP A 118 34.70 30.56 18.75
C ASP A 118 33.39 30.25 19.50
N ASN A 119 32.33 30.11 18.72
CA ASN A 119 31.00 29.73 19.17
C ASN A 119 30.93 28.22 18.96
N GLY A 120 31.09 27.42 20.02
CA GLY A 120 31.12 25.95 19.95
C GLY A 120 30.10 25.37 18.97
N TYR A 121 30.56 25.08 17.76
CA TYR A 121 29.73 24.64 16.65
C TYR A 121 29.35 23.19 16.92
N GLU A 122 28.10 22.97 17.29
CA GLU A 122 27.54 21.62 17.32
C GLU A 122 27.25 21.22 15.87
N PRO A 123 27.86 20.13 15.37
CA PRO A 123 27.64 19.68 14.00
C PRO A 123 26.16 19.34 13.82
N LYS A 124 25.54 19.92 12.80
CA LYS A 124 24.18 19.56 12.42
C LYS A 124 24.18 18.16 11.84
N ILE A 125 23.14 17.41 12.18
CA ILE A 125 22.94 16.04 11.74
C ILE A 125 21.76 16.04 10.80
N GLU A 126 22.00 15.71 9.54
CA GLU A 126 20.94 15.51 8.57
C GLU A 126 20.12 14.28 8.96
N ASN A 127 18.80 14.36 8.79
CA ASN A 127 17.90 13.21 8.91
C ASN A 127 18.06 12.30 7.69
N GLU A 128 19.25 11.74 7.51
CA GLU A 128 19.63 10.84 6.44
C GLU A 128 20.46 9.66 7.00
N VAL A 129 19.88 8.47 6.93
CA VAL A 129 20.49 7.26 7.47
C VAL A 129 21.75 6.92 6.67
N ALA A 130 22.93 7.09 7.26
CA ALA A 130 24.22 6.74 6.68
C ALA A 130 24.55 5.25 6.87
N VAL A 131 24.23 4.68 8.04
CA VAL A 131 24.49 3.28 8.37
C VAL A 131 23.21 2.64 8.88
N CYS A 132 22.87 1.44 8.40
CA CYS A 132 21.71 0.69 8.88
C CYS A 132 22.12 -0.75 9.28
N MET A 133 21.88 -1.14 10.53
CA MET A 133 22.17 -2.46 11.06
C MET A 133 20.89 -3.15 11.54
N LEU A 134 20.40 -4.11 10.75
CA LEU A 134 19.20 -4.87 11.11
C LEU A 134 19.41 -5.77 12.32
N HIS A 135 18.35 -5.92 13.10
CA HIS A 135 18.30 -6.96 14.11
C HIS A 135 18.37 -8.35 13.44
N PRO A 136 19.23 -9.28 13.91
CA PRO A 136 19.42 -10.60 13.28
C PRO A 136 18.15 -11.45 13.14
N ARG A 137 17.12 -11.16 13.94
CA ARG A 137 15.82 -11.86 13.90
C ARG A 137 14.88 -11.39 12.79
N CYS A 138 15.10 -10.23 12.16
CA CYS A 138 14.12 -9.65 11.23
C CYS A 138 14.05 -10.32 9.85
N GLN A 139 14.94 -11.28 9.52
CA GLN A 139 14.91 -12.06 8.26
C GLN A 139 14.64 -11.23 6.98
N ILE A 140 15.14 -10.00 6.91
CA ILE A 140 14.92 -9.10 5.78
C ILE A 140 16.00 -9.32 4.72
N HIS A 141 15.63 -9.18 3.45
CA HIS A 141 16.57 -9.18 2.34
C HIS A 141 17.56 -8.00 2.43
N ALA A 142 18.83 -8.23 2.06
CA ALA A 142 19.89 -7.22 2.14
C ALA A 142 19.58 -5.95 1.33
N ASP A 143 18.85 -6.09 0.22
CA ASP A 143 18.47 -4.94 -0.62
C ASP A 143 17.56 -3.94 0.11
N VAL A 144 16.72 -4.41 1.06
CA VAL A 144 15.88 -3.52 1.87
C VAL A 144 16.74 -2.64 2.76
N VAL A 145 17.81 -3.22 3.32
CA VAL A 145 18.79 -2.51 4.16
C VAL A 145 19.59 -1.52 3.33
N ALA A 146 20.07 -1.95 2.17
CA ALA A 146 20.80 -1.07 1.25
C ALA A 146 19.93 0.12 0.84
N ALA A 147 18.64 -0.11 0.55
CA ALA A 147 17.69 0.95 0.26
C ALA A 147 17.36 1.86 1.46
N ARG A 148 17.79 1.54 2.69
CA ARG A 148 17.65 2.45 3.85
C ARG A 148 18.75 3.48 3.92
N ILE A 149 19.92 3.20 3.34
CA ILE A 149 21.01 4.17 3.29
C ILE A 149 20.55 5.33 2.40
N GLY A 150 20.64 6.54 2.92
CA GLY A 150 20.17 7.76 2.27
C GLY A 150 18.68 8.07 2.48
N SER A 151 18.00 7.37 3.39
CA SER A 151 16.57 7.57 3.65
C SER A 151 16.34 8.23 5.01
N CYS A 152 15.35 9.12 5.11
CA CYS A 152 15.02 9.81 6.37
C CYS A 152 14.16 8.96 7.34
N VAL A 153 14.08 9.32 8.62
CA VAL A 153 13.03 8.83 9.52
C VAL A 153 11.78 9.71 9.43
N ASP A 154 10.58 9.12 9.58
CA ASP A 154 9.31 9.84 9.47
C ASP A 154 8.80 10.35 10.82
N ALA A 155 9.31 9.82 11.93
CA ALA A 155 8.95 10.23 13.29
C ALA A 155 10.07 9.85 14.26
N VAL A 156 10.24 10.62 15.34
CA VAL A 156 11.06 10.22 16.48
C VAL A 156 10.18 10.08 17.72
N LEU A 157 10.36 8.99 18.45
CA LEU A 157 9.67 8.74 19.70
C LEU A 157 9.97 9.87 20.68
N ASN A 158 8.92 10.34 21.35
CA ASN A 158 8.93 11.45 22.30
C ASN A 158 9.06 12.85 21.68
N ASP A 159 9.24 12.96 20.35
CA ASP A 159 9.14 14.23 19.67
C ASP A 159 7.73 14.43 19.10
N SER A 160 7.06 15.48 19.57
CA SER A 160 5.73 15.89 19.10
C SER A 160 5.77 17.08 18.16
N THR A 161 6.96 17.57 17.82
CA THR A 161 7.11 18.68 16.87
C THR A 161 6.57 18.23 15.50
N PRO A 162 5.73 19.05 14.86
CA PRO A 162 5.30 18.76 13.50
C PRO A 162 6.55 18.68 12.61
N MET A 163 6.74 17.56 11.91
CA MET A 163 7.91 17.40 11.06
C MET A 163 7.88 18.40 9.90
N ASP A 164 8.75 19.40 10.00
CA ASP A 164 9.35 20.03 8.84
C ASP A 164 10.63 19.25 8.53
N TYR A 165 10.64 18.52 7.40
CA TYR A 165 11.67 17.54 7.06
C TYR A 165 13.10 18.10 7.04
N HIS A 166 13.26 19.43 7.02
CA HIS A 166 14.54 20.13 6.92
C HIS A 166 15.07 20.72 8.23
N LEU A 167 14.30 20.71 9.32
CA LEU A 167 14.68 21.34 10.59
C LEU A 167 14.76 20.34 11.75
N PHE A 168 14.64 19.06 11.45
CA PHE A 168 14.57 18.02 12.45
C PHE A 168 15.97 17.52 12.82
N GLU A 169 16.40 17.78 14.06
CA GLU A 169 17.64 17.21 14.61
C GLU A 169 17.40 15.74 14.94
N CYS A 170 17.89 14.85 14.07
CA CYS A 170 17.89 13.42 14.35
C CYS A 170 19.04 13.09 15.32
N PRO A 171 18.81 12.27 16.37
CA PRO A 171 19.92 11.81 17.19
C PRO A 171 20.94 11.07 16.31
N PRO A 172 22.26 11.21 16.58
CA PRO A 172 23.29 10.62 15.73
C PRO A 172 23.17 9.10 15.59
N VAL A 173 22.57 8.46 16.60
CA VAL A 173 22.23 7.05 16.60
C VAL A 173 20.78 6.89 17.04
N ALA A 174 20.03 6.08 16.29
CA ALA A 174 18.64 5.79 16.58
C ALA A 174 18.33 4.30 16.39
N LEU A 175 17.44 3.78 17.23
CA LEU A 175 16.73 2.53 16.99
C LEU A 175 15.54 2.84 16.06
N VAL A 176 15.60 2.36 14.82
CA VAL A 176 14.53 2.55 13.82
C VAL A 176 13.70 1.29 13.70
N PHE A 177 12.38 1.44 13.65
CA PHE A 177 11.46 0.34 13.42
C PHE A 177 10.34 0.72 12.46
N TRP A 178 9.85 -0.27 11.73
CA TRP A 178 8.77 -0.14 10.76
C TRP A 178 7.98 -1.46 10.67
N LEU A 179 6.78 -1.40 10.11
CA LEU A 179 5.98 -2.60 9.88
C LEU A 179 6.48 -3.36 8.64
N GLU A 180 6.49 -4.70 8.70
CA GLU A 180 6.91 -5.56 7.58
C GLU A 180 6.13 -5.25 6.28
N ARG A 181 4.85 -4.89 6.41
CA ARG A 181 4.00 -4.50 5.26
C ARG A 181 4.48 -3.23 4.54
N TYR A 182 5.39 -2.45 5.14
CA TYR A 182 6.02 -1.29 4.50
C TYR A 182 7.34 -1.63 3.81
N ARG A 183 7.89 -2.85 3.92
CA ARG A 183 9.17 -3.24 3.26
C ARG A 183 9.21 -2.86 1.77
N CYS A 184 8.09 -3.06 1.06
CA CYS A 184 7.99 -2.69 -0.35
C CYS A 184 7.98 -1.18 -0.57
N THR A 185 7.23 -0.42 0.25
CA THR A 185 7.21 1.05 0.14
C THR A 185 8.58 1.64 0.40
N LEU A 186 9.27 1.07 1.39
CA LEU A 186 10.61 1.44 1.77
C LEU A 186 11.58 1.18 0.60
N LEU A 187 11.63 -0.03 0.05
CA LEU A 187 12.46 -0.35 -1.12
C LEU A 187 12.28 0.60 -2.31
N GLY A 188 11.09 1.18 -2.47
CA GLY A 188 10.73 1.99 -3.63
C GLY A 188 10.39 1.13 -4.84
N LEU A 189 9.63 1.71 -5.77
CA LEU A 189 9.15 0.98 -6.96
C LEU A 189 10.29 0.45 -7.83
N ASP A 190 11.38 1.21 -7.94
CA ASP A 190 12.51 0.86 -8.81
C ASP A 190 13.22 -0.42 -8.37
N ALA A 191 13.25 -0.71 -7.06
CA ALA A 191 13.82 -1.96 -6.53
C ALA A 191 12.77 -3.08 -6.44
N VAL A 192 11.51 -2.76 -6.11
CA VAL A 192 10.44 -3.77 -5.99
C VAL A 192 10.09 -4.37 -7.36
N LEU A 193 10.02 -3.56 -8.42
CA LEU A 193 9.57 -4.03 -9.73
C LEU A 193 10.47 -5.14 -10.32
N PRO A 194 11.81 -5.04 -10.31
CA PRO A 194 12.70 -6.14 -10.70
C PRO A 194 12.47 -7.41 -9.87
N LEU A 195 12.37 -7.30 -8.54
CA LEU A 195 12.17 -8.44 -7.64
C LEU A 195 10.84 -9.14 -7.89
N VAL A 196 9.77 -8.37 -8.11
CA VAL A 196 8.46 -8.89 -8.48
C VAL A 196 8.51 -9.54 -9.87
N THR A 197 9.18 -8.91 -10.83
CA THR A 197 9.34 -9.45 -12.20
C THR A 197 10.10 -10.77 -12.18
N GLU A 198 11.19 -10.86 -11.41
CA GLU A 198 11.96 -12.08 -11.21
C GLU A 198 11.11 -13.17 -10.53
N SER A 199 10.36 -12.83 -9.49
CA SER A 199 9.45 -13.77 -8.82
C SER A 199 8.37 -14.31 -9.78
N ILE A 200 7.79 -13.43 -10.61
CA ILE A 200 6.83 -13.81 -11.65
C ILE A 200 7.50 -14.72 -12.69
N ALA A 201 8.70 -14.37 -13.17
CA ALA A 201 9.44 -15.15 -14.15
C ALA A 201 9.82 -16.55 -13.62
N ASN A 202 10.09 -16.65 -12.31
CA ASN A 202 10.44 -17.88 -11.63
C ASN A 202 9.23 -18.79 -11.29
N ASN A 203 8.04 -18.50 -11.82
CA ASN A 203 6.82 -19.34 -11.74
C ASN A 203 6.33 -19.67 -10.32
N THR A 204 6.72 -18.91 -9.28
CA THR A 204 6.15 -19.09 -7.93
C THR A 204 4.63 -18.84 -7.90
N MET A 205 4.12 -18.02 -8.84
CA MET A 205 2.69 -17.78 -9.04
C MET A 205 1.91 -18.97 -9.64
N ASP A 206 2.58 -19.98 -10.20
CA ASP A 206 1.90 -21.14 -10.81
C ASP A 206 1.17 -22.02 -9.78
N GLN A 207 1.58 -21.97 -8.51
CA GLN A 207 0.98 -22.75 -7.42
C GLN A 207 -0.47 -22.36 -7.10
N TYR A 208 -0.91 -21.14 -7.44
CA TYR A 208 -2.23 -20.62 -7.09
C TYR A 208 -3.28 -20.77 -8.20
N GLY A 209 -3.03 -21.61 -9.21
CA GLY A 209 -4.04 -22.00 -10.20
C GLY A 209 -4.37 -20.94 -11.26
N ARG A 210 -3.66 -19.80 -11.29
CA ARG A 210 -3.85 -18.71 -12.26
C ARG A 210 -3.75 -19.19 -13.71
N ARG A 211 -2.77 -20.05 -14.03
CA ARG A 211 -2.62 -20.67 -15.37
C ARG A 211 -3.77 -21.59 -15.76
N ARG A 212 -4.54 -22.15 -14.81
CA ARG A 212 -5.70 -23.00 -15.13
C ARG A 212 -6.97 -22.18 -15.30
N LEU A 213 -7.14 -21.16 -14.47
CA LEU A 213 -8.37 -20.36 -14.43
C LEU A 213 -8.42 -19.31 -15.56
N ALA A 214 -7.30 -18.66 -15.87
CA ALA A 214 -7.27 -17.63 -16.92
C ALA A 214 -7.62 -18.19 -18.32
N PRO A 215 -7.04 -19.31 -18.80
CA PRO A 215 -7.46 -19.92 -20.07
C PRO A 215 -8.90 -20.44 -20.05
N ALA A 216 -9.41 -20.88 -18.89
CA ALA A 216 -10.79 -21.31 -18.76
C ALA A 216 -11.78 -20.14 -18.93
N ILE A 217 -11.48 -18.98 -18.33
CA ILE A 217 -12.31 -17.78 -18.45
C ILE A 217 -12.13 -17.13 -19.83
N CYS A 218 -10.91 -17.04 -20.37
CA CYS A 218 -10.68 -16.60 -21.75
C CYS A 218 -11.36 -17.54 -22.75
N GLY A 219 -11.35 -18.84 -22.50
CA GLY A 219 -12.06 -19.84 -23.30
C GLY A 219 -13.58 -19.72 -23.16
N LEU A 220 -14.09 -19.40 -21.97
CA LEU A 220 -15.51 -19.07 -21.76
C LEU A 220 -15.89 -17.83 -22.56
N LEU A 221 -15.13 -16.74 -22.46
CA LEU A 221 -15.34 -15.51 -23.23
C LEU A 221 -15.26 -15.76 -24.74
N SER A 222 -14.29 -16.56 -25.17
CA SER A 222 -14.14 -16.93 -26.59
C SER A 222 -15.31 -17.77 -27.07
N ARG A 223 -15.79 -18.75 -26.30
CA ARG A 223 -16.98 -19.56 -26.65
C ARG A 223 -18.26 -18.74 -26.60
N TRP A 224 -18.37 -17.83 -25.64
CA TRP A 224 -19.47 -16.88 -25.54
C TRP A 224 -19.57 -16.03 -26.80
N TYR A 225 -18.42 -15.59 -27.30
CA TYR A 225 -18.35 -14.75 -28.49
C TYR A 225 -18.47 -15.55 -29.80
N GLN A 226 -17.94 -16.77 -29.84
CA GLN A 226 -17.96 -17.65 -31.01
C GLN A 226 -19.24 -18.48 -31.13
N ALA A 227 -20.15 -18.42 -30.15
CA ALA A 227 -21.43 -19.12 -30.20
C ALA A 227 -22.15 -18.73 -31.50
N PRO A 228 -22.33 -19.67 -32.45
CA PRO A 228 -22.95 -19.36 -33.72
C PRO A 228 -24.39 -18.89 -33.47
N PRO A 229 -24.90 -17.89 -34.20
CA PRO A 229 -26.28 -17.41 -34.08
C PRO A 229 -27.34 -18.48 -34.44
N SER A 230 -26.95 -19.71 -34.75
CA SER A 230 -27.77 -20.68 -35.47
C SER A 230 -28.36 -21.83 -34.64
N ARG A 231 -28.37 -21.81 -33.30
CA ARG A 231 -28.96 -22.94 -32.52
C ARG A 231 -29.88 -22.65 -31.33
N SER A 232 -30.37 -21.43 -31.14
CA SER A 232 -31.58 -21.26 -30.33
C SER A 232 -32.34 -20.01 -30.73
N ALA A 233 -33.62 -20.17 -31.10
CA ALA A 233 -34.60 -19.11 -31.28
C ALA A 233 -34.94 -18.32 -29.97
N PHE A 234 -34.05 -18.37 -28.97
CA PHE A 234 -34.15 -17.68 -27.68
C PHE A 234 -32.99 -16.72 -27.43
N PHE A 235 -31.96 -16.71 -28.27
CA PHE A 235 -30.81 -15.81 -28.18
C PHE A 235 -30.49 -15.25 -29.57
N GLU A 236 -31.47 -14.59 -30.20
CA GLU A 236 -31.17 -13.67 -31.29
C GLU A 236 -30.47 -12.45 -30.67
N ASP A 237 -29.24 -12.19 -31.11
CA ASP A 237 -28.30 -11.18 -30.63
C ASP A 237 -27.71 -11.42 -29.23
N ILE A 238 -26.47 -11.93 -29.19
CA ILE A 238 -25.61 -11.76 -28.02
C ILE A 238 -25.17 -10.29 -28.03
N PRO A 239 -25.65 -9.46 -27.08
CA PRO A 239 -25.40 -8.04 -27.14
C PRO A 239 -23.92 -7.73 -26.87
N ILE A 240 -23.43 -6.67 -27.51
CA ILE A 240 -22.03 -6.22 -27.48
C ILE A 240 -21.54 -5.92 -26.04
N ASP A 241 -22.45 -5.66 -25.10
CA ASP A 241 -22.16 -5.46 -23.68
C ASP A 241 -21.83 -6.76 -22.93
N SER A 242 -21.95 -7.93 -23.57
CA SER A 242 -21.87 -9.23 -22.92
C SER A 242 -20.56 -9.51 -22.17
N ALA A 243 -19.40 -9.08 -22.68
CA ALA A 243 -18.13 -9.35 -22.02
C ALA A 243 -17.94 -8.52 -20.73
N PRO A 244 -18.03 -7.18 -20.72
CA PRO A 244 -18.01 -6.40 -19.48
C PRO A 244 -19.15 -6.79 -18.52
N ARG A 245 -20.35 -7.07 -19.03
CA ARG A 245 -21.48 -7.51 -18.21
C ARG A 245 -21.22 -8.85 -17.53
N LEU A 246 -20.69 -9.82 -18.27
CA LEU A 246 -20.29 -11.12 -17.73
C LEU A 246 -19.22 -10.94 -16.63
N LEU A 247 -18.18 -10.15 -16.89
CA LEU A 247 -17.12 -9.92 -15.91
C LEU A 247 -17.64 -9.20 -14.66
N ALA A 248 -18.51 -8.21 -14.81
CA ALA A 248 -19.16 -7.52 -13.69
C ALA A 248 -20.09 -8.47 -12.90
N SER A 249 -20.75 -9.41 -13.58
CA SER A 249 -21.54 -10.45 -12.94
C SER A 249 -20.68 -11.42 -12.13
N LEU A 250 -19.57 -11.90 -12.71
CA LEU A 250 -18.63 -12.78 -12.02
C LEU A 250 -17.94 -12.08 -10.84
N ALA A 251 -17.70 -10.78 -10.93
CA ALA A 251 -17.21 -9.94 -9.83
C ALA A 251 -18.27 -9.71 -8.74
N GLY A 252 -19.55 -9.94 -9.03
CA GLY A 252 -20.65 -9.66 -8.11
C GLY A 252 -20.90 -8.16 -7.87
N ILE A 253 -20.56 -7.31 -8.84
CA ILE A 253 -20.67 -5.84 -8.73
C ILE A 253 -21.83 -5.24 -9.53
N THR A 254 -22.60 -6.08 -10.24
CA THR A 254 -23.76 -5.63 -11.02
C THR A 254 -25.07 -6.20 -10.49
N LYS A 255 -26.16 -5.46 -10.70
CA LYS A 255 -27.52 -5.83 -10.25
C LYS A 255 -28.23 -6.78 -11.22
N ASP A 256 -27.81 -6.79 -12.47
CA ASP A 256 -28.37 -7.57 -13.58
C ASP A 256 -27.51 -8.80 -13.89
N ALA A 257 -27.05 -9.47 -12.84
CA ALA A 257 -26.12 -10.58 -12.90
C ALA A 257 -26.63 -11.72 -13.81
N VAL A 258 -25.80 -12.09 -14.79
CA VAL A 258 -26.02 -13.21 -15.72
C VAL A 258 -25.45 -14.53 -15.17
N PHE A 259 -24.49 -14.45 -14.26
CA PHE A 259 -23.88 -15.57 -13.53
C PHE A 259 -23.79 -15.27 -12.04
N PRO A 260 -23.80 -16.33 -11.20
CA PRO A 260 -23.40 -16.20 -9.81
C PRO A 260 -22.02 -15.57 -9.68
N ARG A 261 -21.84 -14.79 -8.63
CA ARG A 261 -20.54 -14.28 -8.21
C ARG A 261 -19.56 -15.44 -8.02
N LEU A 262 -18.32 -15.22 -8.43
CA LEU A 262 -17.23 -16.13 -8.15
C LEU A 262 -16.71 -15.90 -6.72
N ASP A 263 -16.70 -16.96 -5.93
CA ASP A 263 -16.28 -16.95 -4.52
C ASP A 263 -14.89 -17.57 -4.30
N GLN A 264 -14.17 -17.90 -5.37
CA GLN A 264 -12.82 -18.46 -5.26
C GLN A 264 -11.82 -17.41 -4.74
N PRO A 265 -10.79 -17.80 -3.98
CA PRO A 265 -9.69 -16.91 -3.63
C PRO A 265 -9.05 -16.28 -4.86
N PHE A 266 -8.64 -15.02 -4.74
CA PHE A 266 -7.93 -14.27 -5.78
C PHE A 266 -8.72 -14.07 -7.07
N VAL A 267 -10.06 -14.11 -6.99
CA VAL A 267 -10.97 -13.94 -8.13
C VAL A 267 -10.74 -12.65 -8.92
N CYS A 268 -10.17 -11.60 -8.31
CA CYS A 268 -9.94 -10.36 -9.06
C CYS A 268 -8.83 -10.52 -10.12
N GLU A 269 -7.86 -11.41 -9.92
CA GLU A 269 -6.75 -11.60 -10.86
C GLU A 269 -7.20 -12.09 -12.25
N PRO A 270 -8.01 -13.16 -12.37
CA PRO A 270 -8.56 -13.53 -13.66
C PRO A 270 -9.51 -12.48 -14.21
N ILE A 271 -10.27 -11.77 -13.37
CA ILE A 271 -11.19 -10.71 -13.83
C ILE A 271 -10.42 -9.56 -14.45
N LYS A 272 -9.34 -9.08 -13.81
CA LYS A 272 -8.43 -8.05 -14.37
C LYS A 272 -7.83 -8.48 -15.70
N GLY A 273 -7.27 -9.70 -15.74
CA GLY A 273 -6.66 -10.23 -16.96
C GLY A 273 -7.67 -10.32 -18.11
N CYS A 274 -8.89 -10.80 -17.83
CA CYS A 274 -9.95 -10.92 -18.83
C CYS A 274 -10.50 -9.55 -19.26
N TYR A 275 -10.64 -8.61 -18.32
CA TYR A 275 -11.07 -7.26 -18.61
C TYR A 275 -10.07 -6.52 -19.50
N HIS A 276 -8.79 -6.60 -19.17
CA HIS A 276 -7.73 -6.02 -19.98
C HIS A 276 -7.70 -6.63 -21.38
N HIS A 277 -7.75 -7.96 -21.47
CA HIS A 277 -7.84 -8.66 -22.75
C HIS A 277 -9.09 -8.25 -23.56
N ALA A 278 -10.23 -8.06 -22.87
CA ALA A 278 -11.46 -7.64 -23.52
C ALA A 278 -11.37 -6.22 -24.09
N LEU A 279 -10.67 -5.30 -23.42
CA LEU A 279 -10.48 -3.93 -23.87
C LEU A 279 -9.52 -3.81 -25.05
N ASP A 280 -8.53 -4.70 -25.14
CA ASP A 280 -7.53 -4.77 -26.21
C ASP A 280 -8.10 -5.36 -27.50
N GLN A 281 -9.04 -6.30 -27.38
CA GLN A 281 -9.73 -6.82 -28.56
C GLN A 281 -10.73 -5.78 -29.10
N HIS A 282 -10.34 -5.07 -30.15
CA HIS A 282 -11.18 -4.09 -30.85
C HIS A 282 -12.58 -4.62 -31.24
N ARG A 283 -12.73 -5.93 -31.39
CA ARG A 283 -13.98 -6.62 -31.72
C ARG A 283 -15.03 -6.62 -30.60
N LEU A 284 -14.63 -6.30 -29.36
CA LEU A 284 -15.51 -6.27 -28.19
C LEU A 284 -16.01 -4.87 -27.86
N LEU A 285 -15.74 -3.91 -28.74
CA LEU A 285 -16.24 -2.55 -28.61
C LEU A 285 -17.52 -2.37 -29.43
N PRO A 286 -18.49 -1.60 -28.92
CA PRO A 286 -19.63 -1.18 -29.72
C PRO A 286 -19.18 -0.48 -30.98
N GLU A 287 -19.72 -0.94 -32.11
CA GLU A 287 -19.59 -0.23 -33.38
C GLU A 287 -20.24 1.15 -33.25
N ASN A 288 -19.77 2.13 -34.02
CA ASN A 288 -20.26 3.52 -33.93
C ASN A 288 -21.78 3.65 -34.20
N ASP A 289 -22.35 2.67 -34.90
CA ASP A 289 -23.77 2.65 -35.27
C ASP A 289 -24.63 1.89 -34.24
N SER A 290 -24.06 1.49 -33.10
CA SER A 290 -24.78 0.80 -32.03
C SER A 290 -25.89 1.66 -31.44
N ASN A 291 -26.99 1.02 -31.03
CA ASN A 291 -28.07 1.66 -30.28
C ASN A 291 -27.48 2.44 -29.06
N PRO A 292 -27.84 3.73 -28.86
CA PRO A 292 -27.40 4.51 -27.70
C PRO A 292 -27.62 3.83 -26.35
N GLU A 293 -28.70 3.05 -26.23
CA GLU A 293 -28.99 2.27 -25.02
C GLU A 293 -27.93 1.18 -24.79
N MET A 294 -27.56 0.44 -25.83
CA MET A 294 -26.51 -0.59 -25.75
C MET A 294 -25.15 0.01 -25.39
N LEU A 295 -24.83 1.20 -25.93
CA LEU A 295 -23.62 1.93 -25.56
C LEU A 295 -23.64 2.36 -24.09
N CYS A 296 -24.80 2.77 -23.57
CA CYS A 296 -24.99 3.11 -22.17
C CYS A 296 -24.72 1.91 -21.27
N TRP A 297 -25.31 0.75 -21.58
CA TRP A 297 -25.11 -0.50 -20.83
C TRP A 297 -23.65 -0.95 -20.86
N PHE A 298 -23.00 -0.93 -22.03
CA PHE A 298 -21.57 -1.22 -22.15
C PHE A 298 -20.74 -0.28 -21.26
N ALA A 299 -20.99 1.03 -21.33
CA ALA A 299 -20.27 2.02 -20.54
C ALA A 299 -20.49 1.83 -19.04
N THR A 300 -21.72 1.49 -18.61
CA THR A 300 -22.01 1.18 -17.21
C THR A 300 -21.15 0.05 -16.68
N HIS A 301 -21.06 -1.07 -17.40
CA HIS A 301 -20.27 -2.21 -16.96
C HIS A 301 -18.76 -1.95 -16.98
N VAL A 302 -18.26 -1.17 -17.94
CA VAL A 302 -16.87 -0.69 -17.97
C VAL A 302 -16.57 0.16 -16.74
N VAL A 303 -17.42 1.14 -16.41
CA VAL A 303 -17.24 1.99 -15.22
C VAL A 303 -17.30 1.18 -13.93
N LEU A 304 -18.21 0.19 -13.83
CA LEU A 304 -18.27 -0.70 -12.69
C LEU A 304 -17.01 -1.53 -12.54
N LEU A 305 -16.47 -2.08 -13.64
CA LEU A 305 -15.24 -2.88 -13.62
C LEU A 305 -14.01 -2.04 -13.29
N ASP A 306 -13.92 -0.81 -13.80
CA ASP A 306 -12.86 0.12 -13.41
C ASP A 306 -12.93 0.41 -11.91
N TRP A 307 -14.10 0.76 -11.39
CA TRP A 307 -14.30 0.95 -9.96
C TRP A 307 -13.98 -0.30 -9.14
N TYR A 308 -14.38 -1.48 -9.61
CA TYR A 308 -14.06 -2.73 -8.93
C TYR A 308 -12.57 -3.00 -8.91
N ILE A 309 -11.83 -2.72 -9.97
CA ILE A 309 -10.38 -2.95 -10.02
C ILE A 309 -9.63 -1.91 -9.18
N ASP A 310 -10.13 -0.67 -9.13
CA ASP A 310 -9.48 0.44 -8.42
C ASP A 310 -9.80 0.44 -6.92
N GLU A 311 -11.05 0.16 -6.55
CA GLU A 311 -11.53 0.33 -5.18
C GLU A 311 -12.04 -0.98 -4.58
N GLY A 312 -12.71 -1.82 -5.38
CA GLY A 312 -13.32 -3.05 -4.87
C GLY A 312 -12.29 -4.13 -4.51
N ALA A 313 -11.48 -4.52 -5.49
CA ALA A 313 -10.56 -5.64 -5.43
C ALA A 313 -9.39 -5.42 -4.46
N PRO A 314 -8.73 -4.24 -4.39
CA PRO A 314 -7.66 -4.01 -3.42
C PRO A 314 -8.13 -4.07 -1.97
N ASN A 315 -9.40 -3.73 -1.72
CA ASN A 315 -9.99 -3.69 -0.38
C ASN A 315 -10.74 -4.98 0.01
N ALA A 316 -10.92 -5.92 -0.94
CA ALA A 316 -11.56 -7.20 -0.67
C ALA A 316 -10.55 -8.18 -0.04
N ALA A 317 -10.80 -8.59 1.21
CA ALA A 317 -9.99 -9.59 1.90
C ALA A 317 -9.91 -10.89 1.07
N GLY A 318 -8.71 -11.27 0.65
CA GLY A 318 -8.48 -12.44 -0.20
C GLY A 318 -8.98 -12.33 -1.65
N GLY A 319 -9.49 -11.15 -2.04
CA GLY A 319 -9.94 -10.87 -3.40
C GLY A 319 -8.78 -10.74 -4.37
N ASN A 320 -7.63 -10.23 -3.90
CA ASN A 320 -6.42 -9.95 -4.66
C ASN A 320 -5.25 -10.79 -4.19
N TYR A 321 -4.46 -11.33 -5.13
CA TYR A 321 -3.25 -12.06 -4.76
C TYR A 321 -2.26 -11.15 -4.05
N LEU A 322 -2.06 -9.95 -4.61
CA LEU A 322 -1.13 -8.97 -4.06
C LEU A 322 -1.57 -8.45 -2.69
N SER A 323 -2.85 -8.50 -2.32
CA SER A 323 -3.29 -8.07 -0.99
C SER A 323 -2.78 -8.95 0.16
N THR A 324 -2.20 -10.10 -0.16
CA THR A 324 -1.52 -10.94 0.85
C THR A 324 -0.09 -10.48 1.14
N PHE A 325 0.50 -9.64 0.28
CA PHE A 325 1.89 -9.20 0.38
C PHE A 325 2.06 -7.68 0.42
N LEU A 326 1.11 -6.95 -0.17
CA LEU A 326 1.19 -5.52 -0.40
C LEU A 326 -0.02 -4.81 0.21
N PRO A 327 0.17 -3.60 0.75
CA PRO A 327 -0.94 -2.77 1.17
C PRO A 327 -1.72 -2.21 -0.03
N PRO A 328 -3.02 -1.85 0.11
CA PRO A 328 -3.87 -1.45 -1.01
C PRO A 328 -3.30 -0.35 -1.92
N SER A 329 -2.61 0.64 -1.37
CA SER A 329 -1.98 1.72 -2.14
C SER A 329 -0.89 1.21 -3.10
N MET A 330 -0.09 0.23 -2.66
CA MET A 330 0.96 -0.36 -3.49
C MET A 330 0.40 -1.36 -4.51
N ILE A 331 -0.67 -2.06 -4.16
CA ILE A 331 -1.39 -2.92 -5.11
C ILE A 331 -1.79 -2.10 -6.34
N LEU A 332 -2.35 -0.91 -6.15
CA LEU A 332 -2.74 -0.02 -7.24
C LEU A 332 -1.54 0.42 -8.09
N ALA A 333 -0.42 0.77 -7.47
CA ALA A 333 0.81 1.12 -8.18
C ALA A 333 1.31 -0.04 -9.04
N VAL A 334 1.46 -1.24 -8.46
CA VAL A 334 1.90 -2.44 -9.17
C VAL A 334 0.93 -2.82 -10.29
N GLU A 335 -0.37 -2.74 -10.03
CA GLU A 335 -1.37 -3.02 -11.07
C GLU A 335 -1.37 -2.00 -12.20
N SER A 336 -1.14 -0.72 -11.90
CA SER A 336 -1.02 0.31 -12.94
C SER A 336 0.21 0.12 -13.83
N PHE A 337 1.24 -0.56 -13.31
CA PHE A 337 2.42 -0.95 -14.05
C PHE A 337 2.17 -2.20 -14.90
N LEU A 338 1.56 -3.24 -14.31
CA LEU A 338 1.29 -4.52 -14.98
C LEU A 338 0.22 -4.41 -16.07
N TYR A 339 -0.79 -3.58 -15.84
CA TYR A 339 -1.88 -3.34 -16.79
C TYR A 339 -1.85 -1.88 -17.19
N VAL A 340 -1.74 -1.62 -18.50
CA VAL A 340 -1.84 -0.25 -19.01
C VAL A 340 -3.26 0.26 -18.71
N ARG A 341 -3.42 0.97 -17.59
CA ARG A 341 -4.71 1.51 -17.18
C ARG A 341 -5.05 2.69 -18.08
N HIS A 342 -6.14 2.54 -18.82
CA HIS A 342 -6.83 3.67 -19.39
C HIS A 342 -7.97 3.99 -18.42
N LEU A 343 -7.88 5.10 -17.68
CA LEU A 343 -9.00 5.57 -16.85
C LEU A 343 -10.29 5.53 -17.70
N GLY A 344 -11.37 4.92 -17.20
CA GLY A 344 -12.56 4.61 -18.01
C GLY A 344 -13.11 5.74 -18.87
N THR A 345 -13.05 6.97 -18.34
CA THR A 345 -13.40 8.18 -19.09
C THR A 345 -12.46 8.43 -20.27
N LEU A 346 -11.15 8.25 -20.10
CA LEU A 346 -10.17 8.28 -21.18
C LEU A 346 -10.33 7.12 -22.16
N THR A 347 -10.69 5.91 -21.71
CA THR A 347 -10.95 4.76 -22.59
C THR A 347 -12.11 5.05 -23.54
N LEU A 348 -13.22 5.55 -23.00
CA LEU A 348 -14.40 5.94 -23.77
C LEU A 348 -14.12 7.16 -24.68
N MET A 349 -13.39 8.17 -24.17
CA MET A 349 -13.08 9.41 -24.91
C MET A 349 -12.05 9.21 -26.02
N LYS A 350 -10.96 8.47 -25.76
CA LYS A 350 -9.87 8.20 -26.74
C LYS A 350 -10.41 7.41 -27.92
N LYS A 351 -11.33 6.47 -27.68
CA LYS A 351 -11.97 5.65 -28.71
C LYS A 351 -13.01 6.44 -29.52
N LYS A 352 -13.82 7.32 -28.89
CA LYS A 352 -14.68 8.28 -29.63
C LYS A 352 -13.87 9.20 -30.56
N ARG A 353 -12.65 9.57 -30.15
CA ARG A 353 -11.71 10.35 -30.99
C ARG A 353 -11.17 9.53 -32.17
N MET A 354 -10.81 8.27 -31.96
CA MET A 354 -10.34 7.37 -33.04
C MET A 354 -11.44 7.06 -34.06
N ALA A 355 -12.65 6.76 -33.60
CA ALA A 355 -13.83 6.56 -34.45
C ALA A 355 -14.09 7.75 -35.38
N ARG A 356 -14.06 8.98 -34.83
CA ARG A 356 -14.21 10.22 -35.61
C ARG A 356 -13.06 10.48 -36.60
N LYS A 357 -11.86 9.98 -36.32
CA LYS A 357 -10.71 10.11 -37.22
C LYS A 357 -10.82 9.15 -38.41
N MET A 358 -11.26 7.91 -38.16
CA MET A 358 -11.50 6.91 -39.20
C MET A 358 -12.67 7.30 -40.13
N SER A 359 -13.75 7.87 -39.59
CA SER A 359 -14.89 8.32 -40.43
C SER A 359 -14.55 9.51 -41.34
N ARG A 360 -13.48 10.26 -41.04
CA ARG A 360 -13.00 11.37 -41.87
C ARG A 360 -12.01 10.96 -42.96
N THR A 361 -11.33 9.83 -42.80
CA THR A 361 -10.28 9.38 -43.73
C THR A 361 -10.80 8.54 -44.88
N PHE A 362 -12.01 7.97 -44.75
CA PHE A 362 -12.69 7.23 -45.81
C PHE A 362 -13.97 7.97 -46.22
N PRO A 363 -13.91 8.91 -47.18
CA PRO A 363 -15.13 9.46 -47.76
C PRO A 363 -15.92 8.33 -48.40
N LYS A 364 -17.20 8.20 -48.05
CA LYS A 364 -18.11 7.21 -48.64
C LYS A 364 -18.05 7.37 -50.16
N ARG A 365 -17.48 6.38 -50.86
CA ARG A 365 -17.59 6.29 -52.32
C ARG A 365 -19.07 6.06 -52.62
N SER A 366 -19.70 7.09 -53.16
CA SER A 366 -21.06 7.09 -53.71
C SER A 366 -21.14 6.28 -54.99
#